data_AF-A0A3D1FZH6-F1
#
_entry.id   AF-A0A3D1FZH6-F1
#
_cell.length_a   1.000
_cell.length_b   1.000
_cell.length_c   1.000
_cell.angle_alpha   90.00
_cell.angle_beta   90.00
_cell.angle_gamma   90.00
#
_symmetry.space_group_name_H-M   'P 1'
#
loop_
_entity.id
_entity.type
_entity.pdbx_description
1 polymer ?
#
loop_
_entity_poly.entity_id
_entity_poly.type
_entity_poly.pdbx_seq_one_letter_code
_entity_poly.pdbx_strand_id
1 'polypeptide(L)' 'MELADLLSYYDEHPLIQALVGAANDNQRTAIGCVTAGGSHTALLAAAAFIQTDVPQLLIAQSKEQAAYLQNDL' A
#
# COMPACT_ATOMS: atom_id res chain seq x y z
N MET A 1 -7.78 -13.15 -14.46
CA MET A 1 -6.87 -13.15 -13.30
C MET A 1 -7.62 -12.42 -12.22
N GLU A 2 -7.84 -13.07 -11.07
CA GLU A 2 -8.64 -12.45 -10.01
C GLU A 2 -7.79 -11.42 -9.27
N LEU A 3 -8.46 -10.46 -8.60
CA LEU A 3 -7.77 -9.42 -7.84
C LEU A 3 -6.85 -10.01 -6.76
N ALA A 4 -7.27 -11.13 -6.14
CA ALA A 4 -6.48 -11.86 -5.16
C ALA A 4 -5.15 -12.38 -5.76
N ASP A 5 -5.17 -12.93 -6.98
CA ASP A 5 -3.96 -13.42 -7.65
C ASP A 5 -2.96 -12.29 -7.92
N LEU A 6 -3.46 -11.10 -8.28
CA LEU A 6 -2.64 -9.92 -8.52
C LEU A 6 -2.00 -9.41 -7.21
N LEU A 7 -2.76 -9.40 -6.12
CA LEU A 7 -2.29 -8.92 -4.82
C LEU A 7 -1.21 -9.84 -4.25
N SER A 8 -1.35 -11.16 -4.41
CA SER A 8 -0.32 -12.14 -3.98
C SER A 8 1.02 -11.94 -4.68
N TYR A 9 1.05 -11.37 -5.89
CA TYR A 9 2.30 -11.03 -6.57
C TYR A 9 3.10 -9.96 -5.80
N TYR A 10 2.44 -9.14 -5.00
CA TYR A 10 3.06 -8.07 -4.22
C TYR A 10 3.43 -8.51 -2.79
N ASP A 11 3.17 -9.76 -2.39
CA ASP A 11 3.44 -10.21 -1.02
C ASP A 11 4.93 -10.10 -0.64
N GLU A 12 5.82 -10.32 -1.60
CA GLU A 12 7.27 -10.21 -1.43
C GLU A 12 7.80 -8.78 -1.69
N HIS A 13 6.92 -7.82 -1.96
CA HIS A 13 7.35 -6.46 -2.25
C HIS A 13 8.00 -5.83 -1.00
N PRO A 14 9.19 -5.21 -1.10
CA PRO A 14 9.93 -4.70 0.05
C PRO A 14 9.14 -3.72 0.92
N LEU A 15 8.27 -2.91 0.30
CA LEU A 15 7.38 -2.00 1.03
C LEU A 15 6.37 -2.76 1.90
N ILE A 16 5.77 -3.82 1.38
CA ILE A 16 4.77 -4.61 2.11
C ILE A 16 5.46 -5.34 3.26
N GLN A 17 6.61 -5.95 3.02
CA GLN A 17 7.42 -6.58 4.08
C GLN A 17 7.82 -5.58 5.18
N ALA A 18 8.20 -4.35 4.82
CA ALA A 18 8.52 -3.31 5.80
C ALA A 18 7.30 -2.87 6.62
N LEU A 19 6.13 -2.75 6.00
CA LEU A 19 4.87 -2.42 6.69
C LEU A 19 4.40 -3.57 7.58
N VAL A 20 4.50 -4.81 7.13
CA VAL A 20 4.16 -6.01 7.90
C VAL A 20 5.09 -6.17 9.11
N GLY A 21 6.40 -5.98 8.93
CA GLY A 21 7.35 -5.97 10.03
C GLY A 21 7.02 -4.89 11.08
N ALA A 22 6.77 -3.66 10.62
CA ALA A 22 6.39 -2.57 11.52
C ALA A 22 5.07 -2.83 12.25
N ALA A 23 4.07 -3.41 11.57
CA ALA A 23 2.79 -3.78 12.17
C ALA A 23 2.95 -4.85 13.26
N ASN A 24 3.76 -5.89 12.99
CA ASN A 24 4.05 -6.96 13.97
C ASN A 24 4.78 -6.44 15.22
N ASP A 25 5.65 -5.43 15.05
CA ASP A 25 6.35 -4.77 16.16
C ASP A 25 5.52 -3.66 16.83
N ASN A 26 4.26 -3.49 16.42
CA ASN A 26 3.33 -2.46 16.89
C ASN A 26 3.88 -1.03 16.72
N GLN A 27 4.71 -0.83 15.70
CA GLN A 27 5.34 0.44 15.35
C GLN A 27 4.54 1.18 14.28
N ARG A 28 4.43 2.50 14.42
CA ARG A 28 3.88 3.37 13.36
C ARG A 28 5.04 3.93 12.54
N THR A 29 5.36 3.24 11.45
CA THR A 29 6.45 3.63 10.55
C THR A 29 5.92 4.48 9.40
N ALA A 30 6.62 5.59 9.11
CA ALA A 30 6.40 6.37 7.89
C ALA A 30 7.41 5.91 6.83
N ILE A 31 6.91 5.46 5.68
CA ILE A 31 7.75 4.97 4.58
C ILE A 31 7.52 5.87 3.36
N GLY A 32 8.60 6.48 2.87
CA GLY A 32 8.59 7.17 1.58
C GLY A 32 8.76 6.15 0.45
N CYS A 33 7.81 6.11 -0.49
CA CYS A 33 7.88 5.24 -1.66
C CYS A 33 7.54 6.01 -2.93
N VAL A 34 8.32 5.78 -3.98
CA VAL A 34 8.00 6.24 -5.33
C VAL A 34 7.34 5.08 -6.06
N THR A 35 6.05 5.22 -6.32
CA THR A 35 5.29 4.25 -7.10
C THR A 35 5.20 4.69 -8.55
N ALA A 36 4.84 3.75 -9.43
CA ALA A 36 4.67 4.02 -10.86
C ALA A 36 3.43 4.88 -11.17
N GLY A 37 2.51 5.08 -10.21
CA GLY A 37 1.28 5.84 -10.38
C GLY A 37 0.26 5.63 -9.26
N GLY A 38 -0.91 6.29 -9.36
CA GLY A 38 -2.00 6.20 -8.38
C GLY A 38 -2.49 4.77 -8.17
N SER A 39 -2.82 4.07 -9.25
CA SER A 39 -3.34 2.70 -9.20
C SER A 39 -2.33 1.69 -8.64
N HIS A 40 -1.04 1.87 -8.93
CA HIS A 40 0.01 1.03 -8.32
C HIS A 40 0.11 1.28 -6.81
N THR A 41 -0.03 2.54 -6.37
CA THR A 41 -0.07 2.87 -4.94
C THR A 41 -1.29 2.25 -4.26
N ALA A 42 -2.47 2.30 -4.89
CA ALA A 42 -3.69 1.70 -4.35
C ALA A 42 -3.55 0.19 -4.18
N LEU A 43 -2.98 -0.51 -5.17
CA LEU A 43 -2.69 -1.95 -5.09
C LEU A 43 -1.74 -2.29 -3.94
N LEU A 44 -0.64 -1.55 -3.80
CA LEU A 44 0.32 -1.77 -2.71
C LEU A 44 -0.31 -1.52 -1.34
N ALA A 45 -1.13 -0.47 -1.22
CA ALA A 45 -1.84 -0.16 0.02
C ALA A 45 -2.87 -1.24 0.39
N ALA A 46 -3.62 -1.73 -0.60
CA ALA A 46 -4.59 -2.81 -0.41
C ALA A 46 -3.91 -4.12 0.01
N ALA A 47 -2.82 -4.51 -0.66
CA ALA A 47 -2.04 -5.69 -0.31
C ALA A 47 -1.46 -5.59 1.11
N ALA A 48 -0.90 -4.43 1.47
CA ALA A 48 -0.42 -4.18 2.83
C ALA A 48 -1.56 -4.25 3.87
N PHE A 49 -2.76 -3.76 3.54
CA PHE A 49 -3.90 -3.80 4.45
C PHE A 49 -4.37 -5.24 4.70
N ILE A 50 -4.48 -6.05 3.65
CA ILE A 50 -4.91 -7.45 3.75
C ILE A 50 -3.97 -8.26 4.65
N GLN A 51 -2.66 -7.99 4.60
CA GLN A 51 -1.68 -8.71 5.41
C GLN A 51 -1.57 -8.21 6.85
N THR A 52 -1.82 -6.93 7.10
CA THR A 52 -1.58 -6.33 8.42
C THR A 52 -2.85 -6.11 9.23
N ASP A 53 -4.00 -5.92 8.57
CA ASP A 53 -5.26 -5.45 9.16
C ASP A 53 -5.12 -4.14 9.97
N VAL A 54 -4.11 -3.32 9.62
CA VAL A 54 -3.80 -2.05 10.30
C VAL A 54 -4.27 -0.86 9.46
N PRO A 55 -4.92 0.16 10.06
CA PRO A 55 -5.25 1.40 9.37
C PRO A 55 -4.01 2.11 8.81
N GLN A 56 -4.05 2.47 7.53
CA GLN A 56 -2.95 3.15 6.83
C GLN A 56 -3.30 4.60 6.52
N LEU A 57 -2.32 5.51 6.62
CA LEU A 57 -2.42 6.89 6.15
C LEU A 57 -1.56 7.05 4.89
N LEU A 58 -2.21 7.33 3.76
CA LEU A 58 -1.53 7.57 2.49
C LEU A 58 -1.39 9.06 2.24
N ILE A 59 -0.15 9.52 2.01
CA ILE A 59 0.17 10.91 1.70
C ILE A 59 0.60 10.99 0.22
N ALA A 60 -0.25 11.59 -0.61
CA ALA A 60 0.05 11.85 -2.01
C ALA A 60 0.81 13.18 -2.19
N GLN A 61 1.55 13.31 -3.29
CA GLN A 61 2.35 14.50 -3.59
C GLN A 61 1.53 15.69 -4.11
N SER A 62 0.32 15.42 -4.64
CA SER A 62 -0.58 16.46 -5.14
C SER A 62 -2.05 16.09 -4.89
N LYS A 63 -2.93 17.10 -5.03
CA LYS A 63 -4.38 16.92 -4.90
C LYS A 63 -4.93 15.99 -5.98
N GLU A 64 -4.43 16.12 -7.21
CA GLU A 64 -4.82 15.31 -8.35
C GLU A 64 -4.44 13.84 -8.11
N GLN A 65 -3.21 13.58 -7.67
CA GLN A 65 -2.77 12.23 -7.33
C GLN A 65 -3.62 11.63 -6.21
N ALA A 66 -3.94 12.40 -5.16
CA ALA A 66 -4.82 11.96 -4.09
C ALA A 66 -6.22 11.59 -4.59
N ALA A 67 -6.79 12.39 -5.51
CA ALA A 67 -8.11 12.12 -6.09
C ALA A 67 -8.12 10.83 -6.93
N TYR A 68 -7.08 10.58 -7.73
CA TYR A 68 -6.95 9.33 -8.48
C TYR A 68 -6.80 8.13 -7.54
N LEU A 69 -5.96 8.25 -6.52
CA LEU A 69 -5.77 7.21 -5.50
C LEU A 69 -7.07 6.88 -4.78
N GLN A 70 -7.86 7.89 -4.41
CA GLN A 70 -9.15 7.69 -3.75
C GLN A 70 -10.17 6.95 -4.63
N ASN A 71 -10.11 7.14 -5.95
CA ASN A 71 -11.01 6.45 -6.88
C ASN A 71 -10.60 5.00 -7.14
N ASP A 72 -9.31 4.69 -7.00
CA ASP A 72 -8.75 3.36 -7.23
C ASP A 72 -8.77 2.46 -5.98
N LEU A 73 -8.96 3.04 -4.78
CA LEU A 73 -9.13 2.35 -3.49
C LEU A 73 -10.58 1.90 -3.28
#